data_AF-A0A7C3QJA6-F1
#
_entry.id   AF-A0A7C3QJA6-F1
#
_cell.length_a   1.000
_cell.length_b   1.000
_cell.length_c   1.000
_cell.angle_alpha   90.00
_cell.angle_beta   90.00
_cell.angle_gamma   90.00
#
_symmetry.space_group_name_H-M   'P 1'
#
loop_
_entity.id
_entity.type
_entity.pdbx_description
1 polymer ?
#
loop_
_entity_poly.entity_id
_entity_poly.type
_entity_poly.pdbx_seq_one_letter_code
_entity_poly.pdbx_strand_id
1 'polypeptide(L)' 'EVTEPMGDRVYLSLAAPPHNLIASVDPETRAQEDQPLELVVDMEKTHAFDRATEKAIY' A
#
# COMPACT_ATOMS: atom_id res chain seq x y z
N GLU A 1 -10.85 7.76 0.93
CA GLU A 1 -10.23 6.42 0.78
C GLU A 1 -11.34 5.37 0.70
N VAL A 2 -11.16 4.19 0.06
CA VAL A 2 -12.21 3.15 -0.08
C VAL A 2 -11.69 1.83 0.46
N THR A 3 -12.47 1.15 1.30
CA THR A 3 -12.16 -0.17 1.86
C THR A 3 -13.00 -1.26 1.17
N GLU A 4 -12.35 -2.21 0.48
CA GLU A 4 -13.04 -3.34 -0.17
C GLU A 4 -12.76 -4.66 0.58
N PRO A 5 -13.74 -5.20 1.35
CA PRO A 5 -13.59 -6.48 2.03
C PRO A 5 -13.78 -7.65 1.05
N MET A 6 -12.72 -8.42 0.82
CA MET A 6 -12.69 -9.57 -0.11
C MET A 6 -12.66 -10.91 0.62
N GLY A 7 -13.28 -10.99 1.80
CA GLY A 7 -13.40 -12.21 2.61
C GLY A 7 -12.21 -12.43 3.55
N ASP A 8 -11.05 -12.79 3.02
CA ASP A 8 -9.83 -13.10 3.83
C ASP A 8 -8.89 -11.90 3.98
N ARG A 9 -9.12 -10.84 3.20
CA ARG A 9 -8.28 -9.66 3.11
C ARG A 9 -9.10 -8.41 2.87
N VAL A 10 -8.54 -7.29 3.30
CA VAL A 10 -9.04 -5.95 3.03
C VAL A 10 -8.00 -5.21 2.19
N TYR A 11 -8.44 -4.56 1.11
CA TYR A 11 -7.60 -3.67 0.32
C TYR A 11 -7.86 -2.22 0.70
N LEU A 12 -6.79 -1.51 1.07
CA LEU A 12 -6.81 -0.09 1.41
C LEU A 12 -6.22 0.71 0.24
N SER A 13 -6.99 1.66 -0.28
CA SER A 13 -6.55 2.59 -1.32
C SER A 13 -6.08 3.91 -0.69
N LEU A 14 -4.78 4.01 -0.46
CA LEU A 14 -4.16 5.08 0.30
C LEU A 14 -3.78 6.23 -0.63
N ALA A 15 -4.31 7.42 -0.35
CA ALA A 15 -3.91 8.64 -1.03
C ALA A 15 -2.62 9.19 -0.39
N ALA A 16 -1.47 8.99 -1.04
CA ALA A 16 -0.17 9.47 -0.57
C ALA A 16 0.51 10.37 -1.63
N PRO A 17 0.06 11.63 -1.82
CA PRO A 17 0.58 12.50 -2.88
C PRO A 17 2.12 12.56 -2.88
N PRO A 18 2.78 12.37 -4.05
CA PRO A 18 2.22 12.35 -5.40
C PRO A 18 1.72 10.98 -5.93
N HIS A 19 1.79 9.91 -5.15
CA HIS A 19 1.52 8.54 -5.62
C HIS A 19 0.52 7.80 -4.73
N ASN A 20 -0.50 7.19 -5.33
CA ASN A 20 -1.42 6.34 -4.56
C ASN A 20 -0.80 4.96 -4.35
N LEU A 21 -1.07 4.35 -3.19
CA LEU A 21 -0.60 3.03 -2.81
C LEU A 21 -1.80 2.13 -2.51
N ILE A 22 -1.68 0.84 -2.80
CA ILE A 22 -2.67 -0.16 -2.39
C ILE A 22 -2.00 -1.08 -1.36
N ALA A 23 -2.58 -1.16 -0.17
CA ALA A 23 -2.14 -2.08 0.87
C ALA A 23 -3.16 -3.22 1.00
N SER A 24 -2.67 -4.45 1.08
CA SER A 24 -3.48 -5.62 1.47
C SER A 24 -3.25 -5.89 2.95
N VAL A 25 -4.31 -5.79 3.75
CA VAL A 25 -4.26 -5.92 5.21
C VAL A 25 -5.22 -7.00 5.69
N ASP A 26 -5.04 -7.39 6.96
CA ASP A 26 -5.92 -8.33 7.64
C ASP A 26 -7.34 -7.76 7.79
N PRO A 27 -8.40 -8.59 7.65
CA PRO A 27 -9.79 -8.14 7.80
C PRO A 27 -10.15 -7.59 9.19
N GLU A 28 -9.38 -7.90 10.24
CA GLU A 28 -9.55 -7.32 11.58
C GLU A 28 -8.90 -5.93 11.72
N THR A 29 -8.48 -5.31 10.59
CA THR A 29 -7.95 -3.95 10.57
C THR A 29 -8.92 -2.94 11.20
N ARG A 30 -8.35 -1.98 11.92
CA ARG A 30 -9.08 -0.82 12.48
C ARG A 30 -8.96 0.43 11.63
N ALA A 31 -8.41 0.30 10.41
CA ALA A 31 -8.33 1.41 9.47
C ALA A 31 -9.74 1.98 9.20
N GLN A 32 -9.84 3.30 9.19
CA GLN A 32 -11.09 4.02 8.93
C GLN A 32 -10.86 4.97 7.77
N GLU A 33 -11.88 5.15 6.94
CA GLU A 33 -11.81 6.06 5.80
C GLU A 33 -11.51 7.49 6.27
N ASP A 34 -10.65 8.17 5.50
CA ASP A 34 -10.25 9.57 5.69
C ASP A 34 -9.56 9.85 7.05
N GLN A 35 -9.04 8.81 7.71
CA GLN A 35 -8.18 8.96 8.88
C GLN A 35 -6.71 8.68 8.53
N PRO A 36 -5.77 9.46 9.10
CA PRO A 36 -4.36 9.16 8.94
C PRO A 36 -4.01 7.81 9.56
N LEU A 37 -3.25 7.01 8.83
CA LEU A 37 -2.79 5.69 9.24
C LEU A 37 -1.27 5.62 9.13
N GLU A 38 -0.61 5.08 10.15
CA GLU A 38 0.81 4.74 10.06
C GLU A 38 0.97 3.37 9.38
N LEU A 39 1.86 3.31 8.40
CA LEU A 39 2.12 2.12 7.60
C LEU A 39 3.55 1.65 7.79
N VAL A 40 3.73 0.34 7.85
CA VAL A 40 5.05 -0.29 7.86
C VAL A 40 5.25 -0.99 6.53
N VAL A 41 6.28 -0.58 5.80
CA VAL A 41 6.68 -1.23 4.54
C VAL A 41 7.73 -2.28 4.85
N ASP A 42 7.51 -3.50 4.36
CA ASP A 42 8.51 -4.56 4.39
C ASP A 42 9.63 -4.23 3.39
N MET A 43 10.72 -3.64 3.90
CA MET A 43 11.84 -3.17 3.10
C MET A 43 12.54 -4.31 2.36
N GLU A 44 12.50 -5.55 2.87
CA GLU A 44 13.10 -6.73 2.22
C GLU A 44 12.36 -7.13 0.93
N LYS A 45 11.10 -6.68 0.76
CA LYS A 45 10.29 -6.94 -0.43
C LYS A 45 10.15 -5.71 -1.34
N THR A 46 10.85 -4.63 -1.02
CA THR A 46 10.87 -3.45 -1.89
C THR A 46 11.70 -3.71 -3.13
N HIS A 47 11.38 -3.01 -4.21
CA HIS A 47 12.10 -3.06 -5.46
C HIS A 47 12.34 -1.63 -5.94
N ALA A 48 13.54 -1.34 -6.46
CA ALA A 48 13.85 -0.06 -7.06
C ALA A 48 14.18 -0.22 -8.54
N PHE A 49 13.73 0.72 -9.35
CA PHE A 49 13.92 0.71 -10.81
C PHE A 49 14.61 1.98 -11.25
N ASP A 50 15.60 1.86 -12.14
CA ASP A 50 16.24 3.02 -12.76
C ASP A 50 15.26 3.75 -13.68
N ARG A 51 15.12 5.07 -13.51
CA ARG A 51 14.11 5.87 -14.22
C ARG A 51 14.31 5.89 -15.75
N ALA A 52 15.54 5.77 -16.25
CA ALA A 52 15.84 5.90 -17.67
C ALA A 52 15.80 4.55 -18.42
N THR A 53 16.24 3.48 -17.74
CA THR A 53 16.40 2.15 -18.33
C THR A 53 15.34 1.15 -17.87
N GLU A 54 14.56 1.51 -16.85
CA GLU A 54 13.53 0.68 -16.20
C GLU A 54 14.06 -0.65 -15.63
N LYS A 55 15.38 -0.77 -15.48
CA LYS A 55 16.01 -1.96 -14.92
C LYS A 55 15.89 -1.98 -13.41
N ALA A 56 15.63 -3.18 -12.88
CA ALA A 56 15.69 -3.42 -11.44
C ALA A 56 17.12 -3.16 -10.92
N ILE A 57 17.20 -2.41 -9.84
CA ILE A 57 18.43 -2.07 -9.12
C ILE A 57 18.69 -3.11 -8.02
N TYR A 58 17.62 -3.52 -7.33
CA TYR A 58 17.60 -4.60 -6.35
C TYR A 58 16.20 -5.23 -6.26
#